data_AF-A0A445FY01-F1
#
_entry.id   AF-A0A445FY01-F1
#
_cell.length_a   1.000
_cell.length_b   1.000
_cell.length_c   1.000
_cell.angle_alpha   90.00
_cell.angle_beta   90.00
_cell.angle_gamma   90.00
#
_symmetry.space_group_name_H-M   'P 1'
#
loop_
_entity.id
_entity.type
_entity.pdbx_description
1 polymer ?
#
loop_
_entity_poly.entity_id
_entity_poly.type
_entity_poly.pdbx_seq_one_letter_code
_entity_poly.pdbx_strand_id
1 'polypeptide(L)'
;MFKRYSSHKVGETLDSLKLHGIRLGLRPYNPSLENATLVEAFDAVIDEFGRQGLMVLADNHVSDPKWCCGHNDGNGFFGDEHFNPEEWLQGLSMVANRVKGKSQVQMSFCQSKKQLF
;
A
#
# COMPACT_ATOMS: atom_id res chain seq x y z
N MET A 1 -2.66 -0.91 4.59
CA MET A 1 -1.31 -0.57 5.13
C MET A 1 -1.37 0.51 6.22
N PHE A 2 -1.82 1.73 5.92
CA PHE A 2 -1.72 2.90 6.82
C PHE A 2 -2.56 2.86 8.10
N LYS A 3 -3.52 1.93 8.20
CA LYS A 3 -4.34 1.67 9.39
C LYS A 3 -3.91 0.38 10.11
N ARG A 4 -4.44 -0.77 9.68
CA ARG A 4 -4.27 -2.09 10.35
C ARG A 4 -2.83 -2.59 10.46
N TYR A 5 -1.91 -2.10 9.61
CA TYR A 5 -0.56 -2.67 9.46
C TYR A 5 0.55 -1.62 9.56
N SER A 6 0.25 -0.44 10.10
CA SER A 6 1.17 0.71 10.02
C SER A 6 2.48 0.49 10.80
N SER A 7 2.44 -0.30 11.87
CA SER A 7 3.59 -0.65 12.71
C SER A 7 4.30 -1.93 12.30
N HIS A 8 3.75 -2.70 11.34
CA HIS A 8 4.34 -3.97 10.94
C HIS A 8 5.67 -3.74 10.23
N LYS A 9 6.66 -4.59 10.51
CA LYS A 9 7.95 -4.57 9.83
C LYS A 9 7.89 -5.30 8.50
N VAL A 10 8.65 -4.82 7.51
CA VAL A 10 8.69 -5.44 6.17
C VAL A 10 9.14 -6.89 6.25
N GLY A 11 10.26 -7.17 6.94
CA GLY A 11 10.80 -8.53 7.05
C GLY A 11 9.81 -9.52 7.67
N GLU A 12 9.19 -9.13 8.79
CA GLU A 12 8.19 -9.94 9.49
C GLU A 12 6.93 -10.14 8.65
N THR A 13 6.48 -9.11 7.94
CA THR A 13 5.33 -9.20 7.04
C THR A 13 5.61 -10.19 5.91
N LEU A 14 6.78 -10.10 5.27
CA LEU A 14 7.18 -11.02 4.20
C LEU A 14 7.24 -12.47 4.70
N ASP A 15 7.75 -12.71 5.91
CA ASP A 15 7.75 -14.04 6.52
C ASP A 15 6.33 -14.56 6.78
N SER A 16 5.46 -13.73 7.35
CA SER A 16 4.07 -14.12 7.63
C SER A 16 3.30 -14.51 6.37
N LEU A 17 3.64 -13.89 5.23
CA LEU A 17 3.08 -14.16 3.92
C LEU A 17 3.82 -15.28 3.16
N LYS A 18 4.84 -15.89 3.77
CA LYS A 18 5.70 -16.94 3.18
C LYS A 18 6.42 -16.48 1.89
N LEU A 19 6.74 -15.19 1.80
CA LEU A 19 7.42 -14.56 0.66
C LEU A 19 8.96 -14.56 0.81
N HIS A 20 9.54 -15.71 1.15
CA HIS A 20 10.96 -15.83 1.47
C HIS A 20 11.88 -15.42 0.31
N GLY A 21 11.49 -15.70 -0.95
CA GLY A 21 12.25 -15.29 -2.12
C GLY A 21 12.39 -13.78 -2.25
N ILE A 22 11.33 -13.02 -1.96
CA ILE A 22 11.35 -11.56 -1.96
C ILE A 22 12.27 -11.03 -0.87
N ARG A 23 12.19 -11.61 0.34
CA ARG A 23 13.07 -11.22 1.46
C ARG A 23 14.55 -11.49 1.16
N LEU A 24 14.86 -12.62 0.50
CA LEU A 24 16.22 -12.93 0.05
C LEU A 24 16.74 -11.90 -0.97
N GLY A 25 15.87 -11.42 -1.87
CA GLY A 25 16.21 -10.33 -2.80
C GLY A 25 16.35 -8.97 -2.12
N LEU A 26 15.58 -8.69 -1.07
CA LEU A 26 15.63 -7.41 -0.35
C LEU A 26 16.98 -7.20 0.35
N ARG A 27 17.48 -8.22 1.05
CA ARG A 27 18.69 -8.15 1.89
C ARG A 27 19.95 -7.58 1.23
N PRO A 28 20.39 -8.07 0.06
CA PRO A 28 21.63 -7.59 -0.54
C PRO A 28 21.53 -6.18 -1.12
N TYR A 29 20.34 -5.73 -1.52
CA TYR A 29 20.16 -4.46 -2.24
C TYR A 29 19.58 -3.34 -1.38
N ASN A 30 18.70 -3.67 -0.43
CA ASN A 30 17.97 -2.71 0.40
C ASN A 30 17.86 -3.21 1.86
N PRO A 31 18.98 -3.51 2.54
CA PRO A 31 18.96 -4.14 3.87
C PRO A 31 18.27 -3.28 4.94
N SER A 32 18.30 -1.95 4.81
CA SER A 32 17.64 -1.03 5.74
C SER A 32 16.11 -1.21 5.77
N LEU A 33 15.51 -1.65 4.66
CA LEU A 33 14.06 -1.83 4.57
C LEU A 33 13.57 -3.04 5.36
N GLU A 34 14.42 -4.03 5.64
CA GLU A 34 13.99 -5.25 6.36
C GLU A 34 13.41 -4.93 7.75
N ASN A 35 14.02 -3.95 8.44
CA ASN A 35 13.62 -3.49 9.76
C ASN A 35 12.77 -2.21 9.72
N ALA A 36 12.46 -1.68 8.53
CA ALA A 36 11.53 -0.57 8.38
C ALA A 36 10.09 -1.04 8.58
N THR A 37 9.24 -0.15 9.06
CA THR A 37 7.78 -0.35 9.00
C THR A 37 7.31 -0.31 7.55
N LEU A 38 6.13 -0.89 7.27
CA LEU A 38 5.53 -0.80 5.93
C LEU A 38 5.32 0.66 5.47
N VAL A 39 5.04 1.57 6.42
CA VAL A 39 4.88 3.00 6.13
C VAL A 39 6.22 3.65 5.78
N GLU A 40 7.28 3.39 6.55
CA GLU A 40 8.62 3.90 6.24
C GLU A 40 9.15 3.34 4.92
N ALA A 41 8.86 2.07 4.61
CA ALA A 41 9.23 1.49 3.33
C ALA A 41 8.49 2.15 2.15
N PHE A 42 7.20 2.48 2.32
CA PHE A 42 6.46 3.27 1.34
C PHE A 42 7.10 4.65 1.13
N ASP A 43 7.49 5.35 2.20
CA ASP A 43 8.17 6.65 2.08
C ASP A 43 9.49 6.55 1.32
N ALA A 44 10.31 5.56 1.64
CA ALA A 44 11.60 5.35 1.00
C ALA A 44 11.46 5.13 -0.51
N VAL A 45 10.45 4.37 -0.94
CA VAL A 45 10.19 4.10 -2.36
C VAL A 45 9.74 5.37 -3.09
N ILE A 46 8.79 6.13 -2.54
CA ILE A 46 8.30 7.35 -3.20
C ILE A 46 9.35 8.49 -3.22
N ASP A 47 10.23 8.52 -2.22
CA ASP A 47 11.35 9.47 -2.18
C ASP A 47 12.40 9.13 -3.24
N GLU A 48 12.73 7.84 -3.39
CA GLU A 48 13.64 7.39 -4.43
C GLU A 48 13.07 7.69 -5.83
N PHE A 49 11.79 7.45 -6.08
CA PHE A 49 11.16 7.84 -7.35
C PHE A 49 11.24 9.34 -7.61
N GLY A 50 10.98 10.18 -6.61
CA GLY A 50 11.16 11.63 -6.72
C GLY A 50 12.60 12.01 -7.06
N ARG A 51 13.59 11.38 -6.42
CA ARG A 51 15.02 11.60 -6.68
C ARG A 51 15.41 11.23 -8.12
N GLN A 52 14.74 10.25 -8.71
CA GLN A 52 14.92 9.83 -10.10
C GLN A 52 14.11 10.67 -11.10
N GLY A 53 13.38 11.69 -10.65
CA GLY A 53 12.53 12.51 -11.52
C GLY A 53 11.27 11.79 -12.02
N LEU A 54 10.85 10.73 -11.33
CA LEU A 54 9.65 9.96 -11.67
C LEU A 54 8.45 10.47 -10.87
N MET A 55 7.29 10.51 -11.53
CA MET A 55 6.01 10.74 -10.86
C MET A 55 5.46 9.43 -10.28
N VAL A 56 4.73 9.55 -9.17
CA VAL A 56 4.12 8.43 -8.48
C VAL A 56 2.61 8.61 -8.51
N LEU A 57 1.91 7.61 -9.04
CA LEU A 57 0.46 7.48 -8.90
C LEU A 57 0.18 6.49 -7.78
N ALA A 58 -0.30 6.97 -6.64
CA ALA A 58 -0.67 6.10 -5.53
C ALA A 58 -2.10 5.61 -5.71
N ASP A 59 -2.26 4.28 -5.86
CA ASP A 59 -3.53 3.59 -6.05
C ASP A 59 -3.87 2.70 -4.84
N ASN A 60 -5.15 2.65 -4.48
CA ASN A 60 -5.68 1.75 -3.47
C ASN A 60 -6.79 0.89 -4.08
N HIS A 61 -6.42 -0.34 -4.46
CA HIS A 61 -7.29 -1.23 -5.22
C HIS A 61 -8.20 -2.12 -4.34
N VAL A 62 -7.70 -2.57 -3.18
CA VAL A 62 -8.41 -3.41 -2.20
C VAL A 62 -7.95 -3.07 -0.76
N SER A 63 -8.78 -3.40 0.23
CA SER A 63 -8.52 -3.09 1.66
C SER A 63 -7.54 -4.07 2.32
N ASP A 64 -7.76 -5.37 2.14
CA ASP A 64 -6.82 -6.43 2.57
C ASP A 64 -5.56 -6.51 1.68
N PRO A 65 -4.40 -6.92 2.25
CA PRO A 65 -3.15 -7.10 1.53
C PRO A 65 -3.16 -8.41 0.73
N LYS A 66 -3.98 -8.46 -0.32
CA LYS A 66 -4.14 -9.61 -1.21
C LYS A 66 -4.10 -9.19 -2.66
N TRP A 67 -3.97 -10.19 -3.53
CA TRP A 67 -4.14 -9.95 -4.96
C TRP A 67 -5.61 -9.70 -5.29
N CYS A 68 -5.86 -8.57 -5.95
CA CYS A 68 -7.07 -8.27 -6.69
C CYS A 68 -7.22 -9.27 -7.86
N CYS A 69 -8.39 -9.55 -8.46
CA CYS A 69 -9.59 -8.73 -8.62
C CYS A 69 -10.87 -9.57 -8.73
N GLY A 70 -10.96 -10.68 -7.99
CA GLY A 70 -12.12 -11.57 -8.07
C GLY A 70 -13.43 -10.84 -7.69
N HIS A 71 -14.53 -11.12 -8.41
CA HIS A 71 -15.83 -10.50 -8.10
C HIS A 71 -16.40 -10.92 -6.73
N ASN A 72 -15.89 -12.02 -6.15
CA ASN A 72 -16.38 -12.60 -4.90
C ASN A 72 -15.35 -12.51 -3.76
N ASP A 73 -14.41 -11.57 -3.85
CA ASP A 73 -13.38 -11.41 -2.82
C ASP A 73 -13.83 -10.53 -1.63
N GLY A 74 -15.06 -10.02 -1.66
CA GLY A 74 -15.66 -9.25 -0.57
C GLY A 74 -14.87 -7.98 -0.24
N ASN A 75 -14.20 -7.37 -1.21
CA ASN A 75 -13.24 -6.29 -0.95
C ASN A 75 -13.17 -5.25 -2.08
N GLY A 76 -14.22 -5.18 -2.92
CA GLY A 76 -14.26 -4.33 -4.11
C GLY A 76 -15.10 -3.06 -3.97
N PHE A 77 -16.07 -2.99 -3.05
CA PHE A 77 -16.95 -1.83 -2.95
C PHE A 77 -17.61 -1.62 -1.57
N PHE A 78 -18.29 -0.48 -1.40
CA PHE A 78 -19.06 -0.18 -0.19
C PHE A 78 -20.13 -1.25 0.08
N GLY A 79 -20.15 -1.76 1.31
CA GLY A 79 -21.04 -2.84 1.75
C GLY A 79 -20.44 -4.23 1.66
N ASP A 80 -19.25 -4.37 1.06
CA ASP A 80 -18.53 -5.65 1.07
C ASP A 80 -17.96 -5.98 2.46
N GLU A 81 -17.89 -7.27 2.78
CA GLU A 81 -17.50 -7.80 4.10
C GLU A 81 -16.16 -7.23 4.62
N HIS A 82 -15.17 -7.09 3.74
CA HIS A 82 -13.83 -6.65 4.11
C HIS A 82 -13.56 -5.17 3.78
N PHE A 83 -14.56 -4.45 3.30
CA PHE A 83 -14.47 -3.04 2.95
C PHE A 83 -15.23 -2.17 3.96
N ASN A 84 -14.50 -1.49 4.84
CA ASN A 84 -15.07 -0.51 5.77
C ASN A 84 -14.86 0.92 5.22
N PRO A 85 -15.94 1.67 4.86
CA PRO A 85 -15.83 3.01 4.28
C PRO A 85 -15.15 4.04 5.20
N GLU A 86 -15.40 3.99 6.51
CA GLU A 86 -14.78 4.90 7.47
C GLU A 86 -13.27 4.65 7.58
N GLU A 87 -12.86 3.38 7.61
CA GLU A 87 -11.45 3.01 7.59
C GLU A 87 -10.78 3.45 6.28
N TRP A 88 -11.47 3.26 5.15
CA TRP A 88 -10.98 3.71 3.85
C TRP A 88 -10.74 5.23 3.83
N LEU A 89 -11.72 6.04 4.26
CA LEU A 89 -11.58 7.50 4.36
C LEU A 89 -10.43 7.92 5.30
N GLN A 90 -10.28 7.24 6.44
CA GLN A 90 -9.16 7.50 7.35
C GLN A 90 -7.82 7.17 6.70
N GLY A 91 -7.74 6.03 6.01
CA GLY A 91 -6.57 5.63 5.22
C GLY A 91 -6.21 6.69 4.18
N LEU A 92 -7.20 7.20 3.42
CA LEU A 92 -6.99 8.26 2.44
C LEU A 92 -6.44 9.53 3.07
N SER A 93 -7.05 9.97 4.17
CA SER A 93 -6.60 11.17 4.89
C SER A 93 -5.17 11.02 5.40
N MET A 94 -4.80 9.83 5.91
CA MET A 94 -3.44 9.55 6.36
C MET A 94 -2.41 9.64 5.22
N VAL A 95 -2.71 9.06 4.06
CA VAL A 95 -1.79 9.12 2.90
C VAL A 95 -1.68 10.53 2.36
N ALA A 96 -2.82 11.21 2.17
CA ALA A 96 -2.85 12.58 1.66
C ALA A 96 -2.04 13.54 2.53
N ASN A 97 -2.20 13.45 3.86
CA ASN A 97 -1.41 14.27 4.79
C ASN A 97 0.09 13.93 4.74
N ARG A 98 0.43 12.64 4.61
CA ARG A 98 1.82 12.17 4.56
C ARG A 98 2.55 12.61 3.30
N VAL A 99 1.88 12.65 2.14
CA VAL A 99 2.50 13.02 0.86
C VAL A 99 2.32 14.49 0.48
N LYS A 100 1.70 15.31 1.33
CA LYS A 100 1.40 16.73 1.06
C LYS A 100 2.62 17.57 0.62
N GLY A 101 3.81 17.23 1.10
CA GLY A 101 5.07 17.91 0.73
C GLY A 101 5.81 17.29 -0.45
N LYS A 102 5.27 16.24 -1.07
CA LYS A 102 5.92 15.45 -2.12
C LYS A 102 5.26 15.72 -3.47
N SER A 103 5.76 16.74 -4.18
CA SER A 103 5.16 17.22 -5.44
C SER A 103 5.15 16.17 -6.56
N GLN A 104 5.98 15.14 -6.46
CA GLN A 104 6.01 14.02 -7.41
C GLN A 104 4.86 13.03 -7.22
N VAL A 105 4.08 13.12 -6.13
CA VAL A 105 3.03 12.15 -5.81
C VAL A 105 1.66 12.71 -6.17
N GLN A 106 1.00 12.03 -7.10
CA GLN A 106 -0.41 12.23 -7.39
C GLN A 106 -1.23 11.09 -6.77
N MET A 107 -2.24 11.46 -5.99
CA MET A 107 -3.21 10.49 -5.48
C MET A 107 -4.31 10.30 -6.54
N SER A 108 -4.60 9.04 -6.88
CA SER A 108 -5.80 8.67 -7.63
C SER A 108 -6.62 7.69 -6.80
N PHE A 109 -7.89 8.04 -6.59
CA PHE A 109 -8.81 7.21 -5.85
C PHE A 109 -9.82 6.64 -6.84
N CYS A 110 -9.44 5.53 -7.47
CA CYS A 110 -10.37 4.80 -8.32
C CYS A 110 -11.11 3.78 -7.47
N GLN A 111 -12.36 4.08 -7.14
CA GLN A 111 -13.28 3.06 -6.64
C GLN A 111 -13.79 2.28 -7.84
N SER A 112 -13.13 1.16 -8.18
CA SER A 112 -13.66 0.28 -9.21
C SER A 112 -14.92 -0.39 -8.67
N LYS A 113 -16.10 0.05 -9.10
CA LYS A 113 -17.21 -0.90 -9.20
C LYS A 113 -16.71 -2.00 -10.14
N LYS A 114 -16.40 -3.18 -9.60
CA LYS A 114 -16.26 -4.42 -10.37
C LYS A 114 -17.61 -4.84 -11.03
N GLN A 115 -18.53 -3.90 -11.25
CA GLN A 115 -19.96 -4.07 -11.50
C GLN A 115 -20.52 -3.06 -12.51
N LEU A 116 -19.67 -2.40 -13.29
CA LEU A 116 -20.10 -1.59 -14.44
C LEU A 116 -19.31 -2.03 -15.67
N PHE A 117 -19.58 -3.26 -16.14
CA PHE A 117 -19.84 -3.69 -17.51
C PHE A 117 -20.34 -5.13 -17.45
#